data_AF-A0AAX6EFS8-F1
#
_entry.id   AF-A0AAX6EFS8-F1
#
_cell.length_a   1.000
_cell.length_b   1.000
_cell.length_c   1.000
_cell.angle_alpha   90.00
_cell.angle_beta   90.00
_cell.angle_gamma   90.00
#
_symmetry.space_group_name_H-M   'P 1'
#
loop_
_entity.id
_entity.type
_entity.pdbx_description
1 polymer ?
#
loop_
_entity_poly.entity_id
_entity_poly.type
_entity_poly.pdbx_seq_one_letter_code
_entity_poly.pdbx_strand_id
1 'polypeptide(L)'
;MAMILSSSVGLLGQKLAPLIEEEVVMLVGVKGELVKLQGKLQLIQSVLEDAEKKAFHDPAIRRWTDRLKDVMYDADDVIDEFRTKQLLQLVGA
;
A
#
# COMPACT_ATOMS: atom_id res chain seq x y z
N MET A 1 -7.21 10.90 -12.07
CA MET A 1 -6.17 9.85 -12.14
C MET A 1 -5.46 9.71 -10.80
N ALA A 2 -4.94 10.81 -10.23
CA ALA A 2 -4.42 10.86 -8.87
C ALA A 2 -5.46 10.48 -7.79
N MET A 3 -6.73 10.90 -7.92
CA MET A 3 -7.80 10.49 -6.98
C MET A 3 -7.97 8.97 -6.84
N ILE A 4 -7.95 8.23 -7.95
CA ILE A 4 -8.05 6.75 -7.92
C ILE A 4 -6.82 6.18 -7.21
N LEU A 5 -5.63 6.71 -7.51
CA LEU A 5 -4.40 6.25 -6.89
C LEU A 5 -4.33 6.57 -5.39
N SER A 6 -4.81 7.75 -4.97
CA SER A 6 -4.94 8.12 -3.55
C SER A 6 -5.88 7.17 -2.81
N SER A 7 -6.99 6.77 -3.45
CA SER A 7 -7.90 5.77 -2.88
C SER A 7 -7.23 4.39 -2.72
N SER A 8 -6.41 3.98 -3.69
CA SER A 8 -5.64 2.72 -3.61
C SER A 8 -4.58 2.77 -2.50
N VAL A 9 -3.85 3.88 -2.37
CA VAL A 9 -2.88 4.08 -1.28
C VAL A 9 -3.55 4.03 0.09
N GLY A 10 -4.71 4.68 0.22
CA GLY A 10 -5.51 4.63 1.44
C GLY A 10 -6.01 3.22 1.77
N LEU A 11 -6.44 2.45 0.78
CA LEU A 11 -6.88 1.07 0.96
C LEU A 11 -5.73 0.17 1.43
N LEU A 12 -4.56 0.28 0.81
CA LEU A 12 -3.36 -0.44 1.23
C LEU A 12 -2.97 -0.10 2.67
N GLY A 13 -3.02 1.19 3.03
CA GLY A 13 -2.76 1.62 4.41
C GLY A 13 -3.74 0.99 5.42
N GLN A 14 -5.03 0.92 5.08
CA GLN A 14 -6.04 0.26 5.91
C GLN A 14 -5.84 -1.25 5.98
N LYS A 15 -5.34 -1.89 4.92
CA LYS A 15 -5.00 -3.32 4.94
C LYS A 15 -3.75 -3.60 5.77
N LEU A 16 -2.77 -2.71 5.78
CA LEU A 16 -1.53 -2.88 6.54
C LEU A 16 -1.71 -2.66 8.04
N ALA A 17 -2.57 -1.73 8.46
CA ALA A 17 -2.78 -1.41 9.87
C ALA A 17 -3.06 -2.64 10.77
N PRO A 18 -4.06 -3.49 10.49
CA PRO A 18 -4.32 -4.67 11.30
C PRO A 18 -3.21 -5.73 11.17
N LEU A 19 -2.52 -5.79 10.01
CA LEU A 19 -1.39 -6.70 9.86
C LEU A 19 -0.24 -6.32 10.80
N ILE A 20 0.00 -5.03 11.04
CA ILE A 20 1.04 -4.56 11.97
C ILE A 20 0.66 -4.87 13.44
N GLU A 21 -0.63 -4.86 13.75
CA GLU A 21 -1.19 -5.10 15.09
C GLU A 21 -1.30 -6.59 15.45
N GLU A 22 -1.54 -7.48 14.47
CA GLU A 22 -1.62 -8.93 14.69
C GLU A 22 -0.24 -9.57 14.95
N GLU A 23 0.17 -9.65 16.22
CA GLU A 23 1.47 -10.19 16.63
C GLU A 23 1.62 -11.71 16.46
N VAL A 24 0.57 -12.45 16.10
CA VAL A 24 0.52 -13.91 16.31
C VAL A 24 1.47 -14.72 15.41
N VAL A 25 1.92 -14.19 14.26
CA VAL A 25 2.76 -14.95 13.29
C VAL A 25 3.90 -14.14 12.66
N MET A 26 4.12 -12.87 13.05
CA MET A 26 5.12 -12.02 12.40
C MET A 26 6.49 -12.05 13.08
N LEU A 27 7.53 -12.34 12.29
CA LEU A 27 8.92 -12.10 12.71
C LEU A 27 9.17 -10.59 12.85
N VAL A 28 9.98 -10.19 13.84
CA VAL A 28 10.33 -8.78 14.12
C VAL A 28 10.81 -8.04 12.86
N GLY A 29 11.58 -8.71 11.99
CA GLY A 29 12.04 -8.13 10.72
C GLY A 29 10.90 -7.81 9.76
N VAL A 30 9.87 -8.67 9.69
CA VAL A 30 8.69 -8.46 8.84
C VAL A 30 7.86 -7.29 9.37
N LYS A 31 7.59 -7.26 10.68
CA LYS A 31 6.87 -6.13 11.32
C LYS A 31 7.56 -4.79 11.06
N GLY A 32 8.89 -4.76 11.14
CA GLY A 32 9.68 -3.57 10.83
C GLY A 32 9.53 -3.09 9.37
N GLU A 33 9.51 -4.01 8.41
CA GLU A 33 9.30 -3.66 7.00
C GLU A 33 7.87 -3.20 6.70
N LEU A 34 6.84 -3.76 7.37
CA LEU A 34 5.46 -3.30 7.25
C LEU A 34 5.26 -1.88 7.79
N VAL A 35 5.88 -1.54 8.92
CA VAL A 35 5.87 -0.17 9.47
C VAL A 35 6.55 0.82 8.51
N LYS A 36 7.69 0.43 7.92
CA LYS A 36 8.35 1.26 6.89
C LYS A 36 7.46 1.43 5.66
N LEU A 37 6.76 0.39 5.23
CA LEU A 37 5.84 0.44 4.10
C LEU A 37 4.65 1.38 4.38
N GLN A 38 4.07 1.32 5.59
CA GLN A 38 3.02 2.24 6.02
C GLN A 38 3.49 3.71 5.95
N GLY A 39 4.70 4.01 6.44
CA GLY A 39 5.27 5.35 6.35
C GLY A 39 5.51 5.81 4.90
N LYS A 40 5.95 4.91 4.02
CA LYS A 40 6.10 5.22 2.58
C LYS A 40 4.76 5.51 1.92
N LEU A 41 3.70 4.77 2.25
CA LEU A 41 2.35 5.01 1.71
C LEU A 41 1.80 6.37 2.15
N GLN A 42 2.04 6.77 3.41
CA GLN A 42 1.67 8.11 3.88
C GLN A 42 2.38 9.22 3.09
N LEU A 43 3.69 9.07 2.84
CA LEU A 43 4.44 10.01 2.01
C LEU A 43 3.89 10.06 0.58
N ILE A 44 3.59 8.91 -0.01
CA ILE A 44 3.00 8.82 -1.35
C ILE A 44 1.63 9.52 -1.38
N GLN A 45 0.80 9.35 -0.35
CA GLN A 45 -0.51 10.01 -0.26
C GLN A 45 -0.36 11.54 -0.29
N SER A 46 0.56 12.11 0.50
CA SER A 46 0.84 13.54 0.48
C SER A 46 1.33 14.03 -0.89
N VAL A 47 2.20 13.26 -1.57
CA VAL A 47 2.67 13.61 -2.92
C VAL A 47 1.54 13.54 -3.95
N LEU A 48 0.61 12.60 -3.81
CA LEU A 48 -0.54 12.47 -4.73
C LEU A 48 -1.55 13.60 -4.58
N GLU A 49 -1.78 14.08 -3.36
CA GLU A 49 -2.60 15.27 -3.08
C GLU A 49 -2.04 16.52 -3.77
N ASP A 50 -0.71 16.65 -3.82
CA ASP A 50 -0.03 17.74 -4.54
C ASP A 50 0.04 17.50 -6.05
N ALA A 51 0.16 16.25 -6.48
CA ALA A 51 0.17 15.87 -7.89
C ALA A 51 -1.17 16.14 -8.55
N GLU A 52 -2.31 15.95 -7.86
CA GLU A 52 -3.64 16.21 -8.40
C GLU A 52 -3.80 17.67 -8.87
N LYS A 53 -3.22 18.63 -8.14
CA LYS A 53 -3.25 20.06 -8.48
C LYS A 53 -2.39 20.40 -9.71
N LYS A 54 -1.41 19.57 -10.05
CA LYS A 54 -0.38 19.84 -11.07
C LYS A 54 -0.48 18.92 -12.30
N ALA A 55 -1.13 17.76 -12.17
CA ALA A 55 -1.18 16.71 -13.19
C ALA A 55 -1.90 17.11 -14.47
N PHE A 56 -2.77 18.13 -14.42
CA PHE A 56 -3.43 18.66 -15.62
C PHE A 56 -2.46 19.32 -16.61
N HIS A 57 -1.27 19.73 -16.15
CA HIS A 57 -0.34 20.54 -16.93
C HIS A 57 1.03 19.89 -17.17
N ASP A 58 1.31 18.73 -16.55
CA ASP A 58 2.62 18.06 -16.66
C ASP A 58 2.49 16.57 -17.06
N PRO A 59 2.84 16.23 -18.32
CA PRO A 59 2.90 14.84 -18.81
C PRO A 59 3.89 13.93 -18.07
N ALA A 60 4.91 14.48 -17.41
CA ALA A 60 5.84 13.70 -16.59
C ALA A 60 5.17 13.26 -15.28
N ILE A 61 4.40 14.15 -14.65
CA ILE A 61 3.60 13.81 -13.45
C ILE A 61 2.61 12.70 -13.80
N ARG A 62 1.92 12.79 -14.94
CA ARG A 62 0.98 11.76 -15.40
C ARG A 62 1.64 10.39 -15.57
N ARG A 63 2.76 10.33 -16.29
CA ARG A 63 3.51 9.07 -16.49
C ARG A 63 4.02 8.47 -15.17
N TRP A 64 4.49 9.32 -14.25
CA TRP A 64 4.92 8.85 -12.94
C TRP A 64 3.74 8.31 -12.12
N THR A 65 2.58 8.98 -12.11
CA THR A 65 1.39 8.49 -11.41
C THR A 65 0.86 7.17 -11.99
N ASP A 66 0.92 6.99 -13.32
CA ASP A 66 0.48 5.74 -13.94
C ASP A 66 1.36 4.56 -13.49
N ARG A 67 2.68 4.72 -13.48
CA ARG A 67 3.61 3.69 -12.96
C ARG A 67 3.41 3.39 -11.49
N LEU A 68 3.13 4.43 -10.69
CA LEU A 68 2.86 4.26 -9.27
C LEU A 68 1.59 3.42 -9.05
N LYS A 69 0.59 3.55 -9.92
CA LYS A 69 -0.63 2.74 -9.87
C LYS A 69 -0.36 1.25 -10.03
N ASP A 70 0.48 0.88 -10.99
CA ASP A 70 0.85 -0.52 -11.22
C ASP A 70 1.52 -1.11 -9.96
N VAL A 71 2.47 -0.38 -9.36
CA VAL A 71 3.15 -0.80 -8.12
C VAL A 71 2.18 -0.94 -6.94
N MET A 72 1.11 -0.13 -6.87
CA MET A 72 0.09 -0.27 -5.82
C MET A 72 -0.76 -1.53 -5.99
N TYR A 73 -1.05 -1.95 -7.23
CA TYR A 73 -1.74 -3.21 -7.46
C TYR A 73 -0.88 -4.41 -7.05
N ASP A 74 0.40 -4.42 -7.44
CA ASP A 74 1.33 -5.48 -7.03
C ASP A 74 1.44 -5.58 -5.50
N ALA A 75 1.43 -4.44 -4.80
CA ALA A 75 1.46 -4.40 -3.34
C ALA A 75 0.17 -4.93 -2.70
N ASP A 76 -0.99 -4.66 -3.30
CA ASP A 76 -2.30 -5.14 -2.81
C ASP A 76 -2.37 -6.67 -2.90
N ASP A 77 -1.94 -7.22 -4.03
CA ASP A 77 -1.89 -8.67 -4.27
C ASP A 77 -1.00 -9.38 -3.25
N VAL A 78 0.19 -8.84 -2.96
CA VAL A 78 1.11 -9.42 -1.96
C VAL A 78 0.52 -9.37 -0.54
N ILE A 79 -0.15 -8.28 -0.17
CA ILE A 79 -0.79 -8.12 1.15
C ILE A 79 -1.96 -9.09 1.30
N ASP A 80 -2.79 -9.26 0.26
CA ASP A 80 -3.91 -10.18 0.25
C ASP A 80 -3.46 -11.65 0.25
N GLU A 81 -2.38 -11.98 -0.44
CA GLU A 81 -1.76 -13.30 -0.40
C GLU A 81 -1.24 -13.63 1.01
N PHE A 82 -0.58 -12.69 1.67
CA PHE A 82 -0.09 -12.85 3.04
C PHE A 82 -1.24 -13.15 4.02
N ARG A 83 -2.32 -12.34 3.97
CA ARG A 83 -3.52 -12.54 4.79
C ARG A 83 -4.17 -13.90 4.55
N THR A 84 -4.30 -14.29 3.29
CA THR A 84 -4.91 -15.57 2.90
C THR A 84 -4.08 -16.75 3.43
N LYS A 85 -2.74 -16.68 3.32
CA LYS A 85 -1.83 -17.70 3.88
C LYS A 85 -1.90 -17.77 5.40
N GLN A 86 -1.98 -16.64 6.10
CA GLN A 86 -2.16 -16.59 7.56
C GLN A 86 -3.47 -17.26 7.98
N LEU A 87 -4.59 -16.96 7.30
CA LEU A 87 -5.89 -17.57 7.58
C LEU A 87 -5.88 -19.09 7.34
N LEU A 88 -5.24 -19.56 6.25
CA LEU A 88 -5.12 -20.99 5.98
C LEU A 88 -4.28 -21.73 7.02
N GLN A 89 -3.22 -21.11 7.56
CA GLN A 89 -2.43 -21.69 8.65
C GLN A 89 -3.21 -21.76 9.98
N LEU A 90 -4.16 -20.85 10.21
CA LEU A 90 -5.01 -20.85 11.40
C LEU A 90 -6.18 -21.85 11.34
N VAL A 91 -6.75 -22.07 10.15
CA VAL A 91 -7.89 -23.00 9.96
C VAL A 91 -7.42 -24.46 9.80
N GLY A 92 -6.15 -24.68 9.48
CA GLY A 92 -5.53 -26.01 9.38
C GLY A 92 -4.95 -26.57 10.69
N ALA A 93 -5.11 -25.88 11.82
CA ALA A 93 -4.60 -26.25 13.15
C ALA A 93 -5.70 -26.76 14.09
#